data_AF-Q47NS7-F1
#
_entry.id   AF-Q47NS7-F1
#
_cell.length_a   1.000
_cell.length_b   1.000
_cell.length_c   1.000
_cell.angle_alpha   90.00
_cell.angle_beta   90.00
_cell.angle_gamma   90.00
#
_symmetry.space_group_name_H-M   'P 1'
#
loop_
_entity.id
_entity.type
_entity.pdbx_description
1 polymer ?
#
loop_
_entity_poly.entity_id
_entity_poly.type
_entity_poly.pdbx_seq_one_letter_code
_entity_poly.pdbx_strand_id
1 'polypeptide(L)'
;MGKRAGTGRAPGEFYDPERREVAAHIEWQKQGAWVVIWGPYTRRYWAFACWPLPEGGQVVSASDPDELYTEMRRVEREGKYLKWRYGRRQPQRRTGS
;
A
#
# COMPACT_ATOMS: atom_id res chain seq x y z
N MET A 1 26.39 -10.72 -34.71
CA MET A 1 26.33 -11.42 -33.40
C MET A 1 26.54 -10.37 -32.29
N GLY A 2 25.49 -9.64 -31.90
CA GLY A 2 25.59 -8.56 -30.90
C GLY A 2 25.55 -9.14 -29.49
N LYS A 3 26.61 -8.92 -28.70
CA LYS A 3 26.64 -9.36 -27.30
C LYS A 3 25.63 -8.52 -26.52
N ARG A 4 24.55 -9.17 -26.06
CA ARG A 4 23.68 -8.63 -25.01
C ARG A 4 24.55 -8.44 -23.78
N ALA A 5 24.74 -7.20 -23.35
CA ALA A 5 25.30 -6.88 -22.04
C ALA A 5 24.29 -7.34 -20.99
N GLY A 6 24.44 -8.59 -20.54
CA GLY A 6 23.77 -9.08 -19.35
C GLY A 6 24.24 -8.24 -18.16
N THR A 7 23.29 -7.59 -17.52
CA THR A 7 23.40 -6.88 -16.25
C THR A 7 23.99 -7.80 -15.18
N GLY A 8 25.31 -7.77 -15.04
CA GLY A 8 26.00 -8.34 -13.88
C GLY A 8 25.72 -7.46 -12.67
N ARG A 9 24.63 -7.74 -11.94
CA ARG A 9 24.35 -7.10 -10.66
C ARG A 9 24.78 -8.03 -9.53
N ALA A 10 25.53 -7.50 -8.56
CA ALA A 10 26.08 -8.32 -7.49
C ALA A 10 24.95 -8.94 -6.63
N PRO A 11 25.10 -10.21 -6.20
CA PRO A 11 24.15 -10.82 -5.27
C PRO A 11 24.18 -10.04 -3.94
N GLY A 12 23.13 -9.26 -3.69
CA GLY A 12 23.00 -8.37 -2.53
C GLY A 12 22.42 -6.99 -2.87
N GLU A 13 22.60 -6.53 -4.11
CA GLU A 13 22.11 -5.22 -4.58
C GLU A 13 20.59 -5.16 -4.87
N PHE A 14 19.92 -6.31 -4.73
CA PHE A 14 18.46 -6.44 -4.82
C PHE A 14 17.79 -6.28 -3.46
N TYR A 15 18.54 -6.12 -2.38
CA TYR A 15 17.99 -5.93 -1.05
C TYR A 15 18.14 -4.46 -0.66
N ASP A 16 17.05 -3.69 -0.79
CA ASP A 16 17.00 -2.30 -0.32
C ASP A 16 16.35 -2.27 1.08
N PRO A 17 17.11 -2.42 2.19
CA PRO A 17 16.54 -2.45 3.55
C PRO A 17 15.84 -1.14 3.89
N GLU A 18 16.43 0.00 3.54
CA GLU A 18 15.85 1.33 3.79
C GLU A 18 14.46 1.47 3.15
N ARG A 19 14.29 0.95 1.92
CA ARG A 19 13.00 1.00 1.20
C ARG A 19 11.96 0.10 1.85
N ARG A 20 12.38 -1.04 2.41
CA ARG A 20 11.50 -1.91 3.19
C ARG A 20 11.06 -1.26 4.50
N GLU A 21 11.97 -0.57 5.18
CA GLU A 21 11.65 0.18 6.41
C GLU A 21 10.67 1.32 6.13
N VAL A 22 10.85 2.04 5.01
CA VAL A 22 9.88 3.05 4.56
C VAL A 22 8.51 2.41 4.30
N ALA A 23 8.45 1.28 3.59
CA ALA A 23 7.18 0.57 3.36
C ALA A 23 6.49 0.18 4.69
N ALA A 24 7.23 -0.38 5.64
CA ALA A 24 6.72 -0.73 6.96
C ALA A 24 6.25 0.49 7.77
N HIS A 25 6.96 1.61 7.66
CA HIS A 25 6.55 2.86 8.30
C HIS A 25 5.23 3.38 7.73
N ILE A 26 5.05 3.35 6.41
CA ILE A 26 3.80 3.74 5.74
C ILE A 26 2.65 2.85 6.21
N GLU A 27 2.86 1.52 6.23
CA GLU A 27 1.86 0.55 6.71
C GLU A 27 1.43 0.83 8.16
N TRP A 28 2.41 1.05 9.07
CA TRP A 28 2.15 1.39 10.46
C TRP A 28 1.31 2.68 10.59
N GLN A 29 1.65 3.73 9.84
CA GLN A 29 0.88 4.98 9.83
C GLN A 29 -0.56 4.79 9.34
N LYS A 30 -0.79 3.84 8.43
CA LYS A 30 -2.12 3.54 7.89
C LYS A 30 -2.95 2.62 8.77
N GLN A 31 -2.39 2.17 9.90
CA GLN A 31 -3.15 1.55 11.00
C GLN A 31 -4.03 0.40 10.51
N GLY A 32 -3.42 -0.52 9.75
CA GLY A 32 -4.06 -1.74 9.22
C GLY A 32 -5.04 -1.53 8.08
N ALA A 33 -5.21 -0.30 7.57
CA ALA A 33 -6.03 -0.04 6.39
C ALA A 33 -5.33 -0.49 5.10
N TRP A 34 -4.01 -0.44 5.07
CA TRP A 34 -3.20 -0.80 3.92
C TRP A 34 -2.11 -1.78 4.33
N VAL A 35 -1.82 -2.73 3.45
CA VAL A 35 -0.56 -3.52 3.48
C VAL A 35 0.37 -2.92 2.44
N VAL A 36 1.63 -2.64 2.82
CA VAL A 36 2.58 -1.95 1.94
C VAL A 36 3.87 -2.77 1.81
N ILE A 37 4.29 -3.04 0.58
CA ILE A 37 5.51 -3.80 0.28
C ILE A 37 6.44 -3.04 -0.66
N TRP A 38 7.75 -3.17 -0.46
CA TRP A 38 8.74 -2.78 -1.45
C TRP A 38 9.03 -3.96 -2.38
N GLY A 39 8.84 -3.77 -3.69
CA GLY A 39 9.23 -4.71 -4.73
C GLY A 39 10.64 -4.42 -5.22
N PRO A 40 11.69 -5.12 -4.73
CA PRO A 40 13.08 -4.81 -5.08
C PRO A 40 13.39 -4.98 -6.57
N TYR A 41 12.76 -5.96 -7.21
CA TYR A 41 12.91 -6.19 -8.64
C TYR A 41 12.26 -5.07 -9.47
N THR A 42 11.07 -4.64 -9.08
CA THR A 42 10.32 -3.58 -9.77
C THR A 42 10.77 -2.17 -9.38
N ARG A 43 11.53 -2.04 -8.29
CA ARG A 43 11.87 -0.77 -7.63
C ARG A 43 10.65 0.12 -7.39
N ARG A 44 9.56 -0.50 -6.92
CA ARG A 44 8.27 0.16 -6.66
C ARG A 44 7.70 -0.30 -5.32
N TYR A 45 7.05 0.62 -4.64
CA TYR A 45 6.13 0.33 -3.56
C TYR A 45 4.80 -0.15 -4.13
N TRP A 46 4.21 -1.13 -3.47
CA TRP A 46 2.87 -1.62 -3.73
C TRP A 46 2.05 -1.51 -2.45
N ALA A 47 0.86 -0.93 -2.55
CA ALA A 47 -0.07 -0.81 -1.44
C ALA A 47 -1.40 -1.48 -1.78
N PHE A 48 -1.84 -2.37 -0.89
CA PHE A 48 -3.08 -3.14 -1.02
C PHE A 48 -4.06 -2.69 0.05
N ALA A 49 -5.26 -2.30 -0.34
CA ALA A 49 -6.26 -1.84 0.61
C ALA A 49 -6.98 -3.03 1.28
N CYS A 50 -7.12 -2.97 2.61
CA CYS A 50 -7.61 -4.08 3.45
C CYS A 50 -8.95 -3.79 4.14
N TRP A 51 -9.61 -2.68 3.82
CA TRP A 51 -10.96 -2.39 4.29
C TRP A 51 -12.00 -2.84 3.24
N PRO A 52 -13.30 -2.97 3.58
CA PRO A 52 -14.31 -3.49 2.67
C PRO A 52 -14.48 -2.51 1.50
N LEU A 53 -13.83 -2.87 0.41
CA LEU A 53 -13.93 -2.29 -0.90
C LEU A 53 -14.84 -3.16 -1.77
N PRO A 54 -15.32 -2.66 -2.92
CA PRO A 54 -16.01 -3.48 -3.91
C PRO A 54 -15.20 -4.72 -4.31
N GLU A 55 -15.87 -5.74 -4.85
CA GLU A 55 -15.21 -6.94 -5.36
C GLU A 55 -14.05 -6.57 -6.29
N GLY A 56 -12.86 -7.11 -5.99
CA GLY A 56 -11.59 -6.80 -6.66
C GLY A 56 -10.57 -6.06 -5.81
N GLY A 57 -10.98 -5.43 -4.70
CA GLY A 57 -10.07 -4.65 -3.86
C GLY A 57 -9.50 -3.42 -4.59
N GLN A 58 -8.52 -2.75 -3.98
CA GLN A 58 -7.78 -1.67 -4.63
C GLN A 58 -6.29 -1.85 -4.37
N VAL A 59 -5.50 -1.70 -5.44
CA VAL A 59 -4.05 -1.81 -5.42
C VAL A 59 -3.48 -0.58 -6.12
N VAL A 60 -2.53 0.08 -5.48
CA VAL A 60 -1.78 1.19 -6.07
C VAL A 60 -0.29 0.90 -5.97
N SER A 61 0.50 1.45 -6.92
CA SER A 61 1.95 1.31 -6.88
C SER A 61 2.65 2.56 -7.39
N ALA A 62 3.78 2.89 -6.77
CA ALA A 62 4.58 4.06 -7.12
C ALA A 62 6.06 3.79 -6.86
N SER A 63 6.94 4.50 -7.55
CA SER A 63 8.39 4.36 -7.34
C SER A 63 8.86 5.18 -6.13
N ASP A 64 8.08 6.20 -5.76
CA ASP A 64 8.37 7.15 -4.69
C ASP A 64 7.30 7.07 -3.56
N PRO A 65 7.69 7.24 -2.27
CA PRO A 65 6.74 7.22 -1.16
C PRO A 65 5.66 8.32 -1.23
N ASP A 66 6.00 9.54 -1.63
CA ASP A 66 5.05 10.67 -1.67
C ASP A 66 4.01 10.48 -2.78
N GLU A 67 4.44 9.96 -3.91
CA GLU A 67 3.55 9.53 -4.99
C GLU A 67 2.63 8.39 -4.50
N LEU A 68 3.17 7.39 -3.79
CA LEU A 68 2.36 6.32 -3.20
C LEU A 68 1.29 6.88 -2.25
N TYR A 69 1.67 7.81 -1.37
CA TYR A 69 0.73 8.46 -0.45
C TYR A 69 -0.39 9.20 -1.20
N THR A 70 -0.05 9.86 -2.30
CA THR A 70 -1.01 10.60 -3.12
C THR A 70 -2.06 9.65 -3.70
N GLU A 71 -1.63 8.54 -4.28
CA GLU A 71 -2.53 7.52 -4.83
C GLU A 71 -3.37 6.84 -3.74
N MET A 72 -2.77 6.50 -2.59
CA MET A 72 -3.51 5.93 -1.46
C MET A 72 -4.61 6.88 -0.97
N ARG A 73 -4.33 8.19 -0.84
CA ARG A 73 -5.34 9.18 -0.42
C ARG A 73 -6.45 9.32 -1.44
N ARG A 74 -6.12 9.23 -2.73
CA ARG A 74 -7.11 9.24 -3.81
C ARG A 74 -8.07 8.06 -3.67
N VAL A 75 -7.55 6.85 -3.49
CA VAL A 75 -8.35 5.64 -3.28
C VAL A 75 -9.19 5.74 -2.00
N GLU A 76 -8.62 6.25 -0.91
CA GLU A 76 -9.35 6.45 0.35
C GLU A 76 -10.56 7.36 0.16
N ARG A 77 -10.41 8.45 -0.60
CA ARG A 77 -11.48 9.40 -0.90
C ARG A 77 -12.57 8.78 -1.78
N GLU A 78 -12.19 8.10 -2.85
CA GLU A 78 -13.13 7.45 -3.79
C GLU A 78 -13.87 6.28 -3.11
N GLY A 79 -13.16 5.49 -2.30
CA GLY A 79 -13.67 4.33 -1.58
C GLY A 79 -14.43 4.63 -0.30
N LYS A 80 -14.74 5.91 -0.02
CA LYS A 80 -15.46 6.35 1.21
C LYS A 80 -14.82 5.84 2.50
N TYR A 81 -13.49 5.76 2.55
CA TYR A 81 -12.70 5.20 3.65
C TYR A 81 -13.07 5.79 5.01
N LEU A 82 -13.24 7.11 5.10
CA LEU A 82 -13.61 7.78 6.35
C LEU A 82 -14.97 7.32 6.88
N LYS A 83 -15.95 7.08 5.99
CA LYS A 83 -17.27 6.55 6.37
C LYS A 83 -17.13 5.15 6.96
N TRP A 84 -16.28 4.31 6.38
CA TRP A 84 -16.01 2.99 6.93
C TRP A 84 -15.31 3.07 8.29
N ARG A 85 -14.22 3.82 8.38
CA ARG A 85 -13.33 3.87 9.56
C ARG A 85 -14.03 4.46 10.78
N TYR A 86 -14.88 5.48 10.59
CA TYR A 86 -15.58 6.14 11.69
C TYR A 86 -17.04 5.71 11.84
N GLY A 87 -17.67 5.17 10.80
CA GLY A 87 -19.06 4.71 10.85
C GLY A 87 -19.27 3.42 11.64
N ARG A 88 -18.25 2.56 11.80
CA ARG A 88 -18.33 1.34 12.64
C ARG A 88 -18.32 1.61 14.15
N ARG A 89 -18.07 2.86 14.58
CA ARG A 89 -17.94 3.21 16.00
C ARG A 89 -19.23 3.65 16.69
N GLN A 90 -20.37 3.65 16.00
CA GLN A 90 -21.67 3.77 16.67
C GLN A 90 -22.10 2.38 17.16
N PRO A 91 -22.06 2.10 18.48
CA PRO A 91 -22.76 0.94 18.99
C PRO A 91 -24.22 1.16 18.67
N GLN A 92 -24.79 0.21 17.93
CA GLN A 92 -26.20 0.10 17.65
C GLN A 92 -26.92 0.24 18.99
N ARG A 93 -27.55 1.40 19.23
CA ARG A 93 -28.45 1.59 20.36
C ARG A 93 -29.49 0.49 20.20
N ARG A 94 -29.41 -0.52 21.05
CA ARG A 94 -30.46 -1.52 21.24
C ARG A 94 -31.72 -0.75 21.62
N THR A 95 -32.54 -0.43 20.62
CA THR A 95 -33.97 -0.16 20.83
C THR A 95 -34.59 -1.52 21.15
N GLY A 96 -34.55 -1.87 22.43
CA GLY A 96 -35.39 -2.91 23.00
C GLY A 96 -36.80 -2.34 23.17
N SER A 97 -37.74 -3.06 22.58
CA SER A 97 -39.18 -2.79 22.52
C SER A 97 -39.88 -2.99 23.86
#